data_AF-A0A3B0XBF9-F1
#
_entry.id   AF-A0A3B0XBF9-F1
#
_cell.length_a   1.000
_cell.length_b   1.000
_cell.length_c   1.000
_cell.angle_alpha   90.00
_cell.angle_beta   90.00
_cell.angle_gamma   90.00
#
_symmetry.space_group_name_H-M   'P 1'
#
loop_
_entity.id
_entity.type
_entity.pdbx_description
1 polymer ?
#
loop_
_entity_poly.entity_id
_entity_poly.type
_entity_poly.pdbx_seq_one_letter_code
_entity_poly.pdbx_strand_id
1 'polypeptide(L)' 'MPITVPLKNMSFEKKIQTMELLWDDLCHSSDSIESPPWHKDILIDRELALNDHDDEFIDWETAKNNIKKKIE' A
#
# COMPACT_ATOMS: atom_id res chain seq x y z
N MET A 1 14.21 16.54 16.30
CA MET A 1 13.70 17.87 15.88
C MET A 1 12.62 17.65 14.85
N PRO A 2 11.47 18.34 14.90
CA PRO A 2 10.44 18.16 13.88
C PRO A 2 10.94 18.70 12.54
N ILE A 3 10.82 17.90 11.49
CA ILE A 3 11.10 18.33 10.12
C ILE A 3 9.89 19.16 9.66
N THR A 4 10.13 20.40 9.26
CA THR A 4 9.07 21.30 8.81
C THR A 4 9.11 21.40 7.29
N VAL A 5 8.20 20.69 6.61
CA VAL A 5 8.04 20.80 5.16
C VAL A 5 6.99 21.87 4.87
N PRO A 6 7.25 22.89 4.02
CA PRO A 6 6.33 23.98 3.73
C PRO A 6 5.20 23.53 2.77
N LEU A 7 4.45 22.50 3.16
CA LEU A 7 3.39 21.88 2.34
C LEU A 7 2.34 22.89 1.87
N LYS A 8 2.06 23.94 2.65
CA LYS A 8 1.09 24.99 2.26
C LYS A 8 1.52 25.77 1.02
N ASN A 9 2.83 25.81 0.71
CA ASN A 9 3.38 26.55 -0.43
C ASN A 9 3.53 25.68 -1.68
N MET A 10 3.22 24.38 -1.58
CA MET A 10 3.30 23.43 -2.70
C MET A 10 1.97 23.38 -3.46
N SER A 11 2.05 23.34 -4.79
CA SER A 11 0.89 22.94 -5.60
C SER A 11 0.51 21.49 -5.30
N PHE A 12 -0.68 21.07 -5.72
CA PHE A 12 -1.15 19.71 -5.50
C PHE A 12 -0.19 18.67 -6.11
N GLU A 13 0.26 18.91 -7.34
CA GLU A 13 1.19 18.05 -8.07
C GLU A 13 2.53 17.92 -7.34
N LYS A 14 3.05 19.04 -6.81
CA LYS A 14 4.29 19.03 -6.03
C LYS A 14 4.17 18.25 -4.74
N LYS A 15 3.00 18.24 -4.10
CA LYS A 15 2.76 17.41 -2.91
C LYS A 15 2.78 15.93 -3.26
N ILE A 16 2.12 15.54 -4.36
CA ILE A 16 2.11 14.15 -4.82
C ILE A 16 3.53 13.70 -5.16
N GLN A 17 4.28 14.48 -5.95
CA GLN A 17 5.68 14.15 -6.25
C GLN A 17 6.55 14.04 -4.99
N THR A 18 6.35 14.93 -4.02
CA THR A 18 7.07 14.85 -2.73
C THR A 18 6.72 13.57 -1.98
N MET A 19 5.45 13.16 -1.98
CA MET A 19 4.99 11.92 -1.37
C MET A 19 5.59 10.69 -2.07
N GLU A 20 5.64 10.69 -3.41
CA GLU A 20 6.22 9.60 -4.20
C GLU A 20 7.72 9.46 -3.97
N LEU A 21 8.47 10.57 -3.96
CA LEU A 21 9.90 10.55 -3.66
C LEU A 21 10.19 10.05 -2.25
N LEU A 22 9.39 10.49 -1.27
CA LEU A 22 9.52 9.99 0.11
C LEU A 22 9.21 8.49 0.18
N TRP A 23 8.16 8.05 -0.50
CA TRP A 23 7.76 6.65 -0.52
C TRP A 23 8.86 5.78 -1.15
N ASP A 24 9.43 6.22 -2.27
CA ASP A 24 10.54 5.54 -2.96
C ASP A 24 11.77 5.42 -2.04
N ASP A 25 12.20 6.51 -1.40
CA ASP A 25 13.33 6.51 -0.46
C ASP A 25 13.13 5.53 0.71
N LEU A 26 11.91 5.50 1.27
CA LEU A 26 11.55 4.56 2.34
C LEU A 26 11.60 3.10 1.87
N CYS A 27 11.15 2.81 0.64
CA CYS A 27 11.18 1.45 0.09
C CYS A 27 12.62 0.92 -0.06
N HIS A 28 13.57 1.78 -0.42
CA HIS A 28 14.99 1.43 -0.53
C HIS A 28 15.65 1.10 0.82
N SER A 29 15.04 1.53 1.93
CA SER A 29 15.49 1.25 3.30
C SER A 29 14.60 0.23 4.02
N SER A 30 13.78 -0.54 3.29
CA SER A 30 12.74 -1.42 3.86
C SER A 30 13.28 -2.48 4.83
N ASP A 31 14.52 -2.96 4.63
CA ASP A 31 15.18 -3.91 5.54
C ASP A 31 15.45 -3.34 6.94
N SER A 32 15.39 -2.03 7.11
CA SER A 32 15.63 -1.36 8.41
C SER A 32 14.40 -1.35 9.32
N ILE A 33 13.23 -1.75 8.82
CA ILE A 33 11.97 -1.74 9.57
C ILE A 33 11.40 -3.15 9.61
N GLU A 34 11.41 -3.75 10.80
CA GLU A 34 10.74 -5.03 11.00
C GLU A 34 9.23 -4.88 10.77
N SER A 35 8.67 -5.75 9.94
CA SER A 35 7.22 -5.85 9.80
C SER A 35 6.59 -6.24 11.14
N PRO A 36 5.47 -5.62 11.55
CA PRO A 36 4.74 -6.04 12.73
C PRO A 36 4.43 -7.54 12.71
N PRO A 37 4.48 -8.24 13.85
CA PRO A 37 4.26 -9.69 13.90
C PRO A 37 2.94 -10.14 13.26
N TRP A 38 1.87 -9.34 13.42
CA TRP A 38 0.56 -9.64 12.86
C TRP A 38 0.52 -9.67 11.32
N HIS A 39 1.48 -9.06 10.63
CA HIS A 39 1.57 -9.16 9.16
C HIS A 39 1.73 -10.61 8.73
N LYS A 40 2.54 -11.39 9.46
CA LYS A 40 2.79 -12.80 9.17
C LYS A 40 1.51 -13.62 9.29
N ASP A 41 0.76 -13.41 10.37
CA ASP A 41 -0.47 -14.15 10.64
C ASP A 41 -1.49 -13.93 9.51
N ILE A 42 -1.67 -12.68 9.08
CA ILE A 42 -2.55 -12.34 7.97
C ILE A 42 -2.10 -12.96 6.64
N LEU A 43 -0.79 -13.05 6.37
CA LEU A 43 -0.28 -13.68 5.16
C LEU A 43 -0.51 -15.20 5.18
N ILE A 44 -0.31 -15.84 6.33
CA ILE A 44 -0.60 -17.26 6.52
C ILE A 44 -2.09 -17.54 6.30
N ASP A 45 -2.97 -16.75 6.91
CA ASP A 45 -4.41 -16.93 6.77
C ASP A 45 -4.86 -16.83 5.30
N ARG A 46 -4.29 -15.90 4.54
CA ARG A 46 -4.57 -15.75 3.09
C ARG A 46 -4.03 -16.91 2.26
N GLU A 47 -2.83 -17.39 2.57
CA GLU A 47 -2.25 -18.55 1.88
C GLU A 47 -3.09 -19.81 2.12
N LEU A 48 -3.56 -20.00 3.36
CA LEU A 48 -4.49 -21.08 3.69
C LEU A 48 -5.80 -20.96 2.92
N ALA A 49 -6.42 -19.78 2.86
CA ALA A 49 -7.65 -19.56 2.11
C ALA A 49 -7.50 -19.86 0.60
N LEU A 50 -6.35 -19.52 0.01
CA LEU A 50 -6.04 -19.88 -1.38
C LEU A 50 -5.93 -21.40 -1.57
N ASN A 51 -5.27 -22.10 -0.64
CA ASN A 51 -5.12 -23.55 -0.68
C ASN A 51 -6.46 -24.28 -0.48
N ASP A 52 -7.31 -23.75 0.38
CA ASP A 52 -8.65 -24.28 0.67
C ASP A 52 -9.69 -23.88 -0.41
N HIS A 53 -9.29 -23.10 -1.43
CA HIS A 53 -10.12 -22.60 -2.52
C HIS A 53 -11.24 -21.65 -2.05
N ASP A 54 -11.09 -21.06 -0.86
CA ASP A 54 -11.97 -20.04 -0.30
C ASP A 54 -11.64 -18.62 -0.82
N ASP A 55 -10.41 -18.43 -1.32
CA ASP A 55 -9.95 -17.22 -2.01
C ASP A 55 -9.35 -17.56 -3.38
N GLU A 56 -9.34 -16.58 -4.29
CA GLU A 56 -8.74 -16.71 -5.61
C GLU A 56 -7.97 -15.45 -6.04
N PHE A 57 -6.96 -15.65 -6.88
CA PHE A 57 -6.32 -14.52 -7.57
C PHE A 57 -7.25 -13.98 -8.65
N ILE A 58 -7.43 -12.66 -8.65
CA ILE A 58 -8.19 -11.96 -9.68
C ILE A 58 -7.29 -11.03 -10.48
N ASP A 59 -7.62 -10.87 -11.76
CA ASP A 59 -6.98 -9.88 -12.61
C ASP A 59 -7.19 -8.45 -12.03
N TRP A 60 -6.17 -7.62 -12.18
CA TRP A 60 -6.15 -6.29 -11.57
C TRP A 60 -7.19 -5.34 -12.15
N GLU A 61 -7.42 -5.38 -13.47
CA GLU A 61 -8.47 -4.56 -14.09
C GLU A 61 -9.86 -5.04 -13.67
N THR A 62 -10.02 -6.35 -13.50
CA THR A 62 -11.24 -6.95 -12.94
C THR A 62 -11.49 -6.47 -11.50
N ALA A 63 -10.46 -6.47 -10.65
CA ALA A 63 -10.53 -5.98 -9.28
C ALA A 63 -10.99 -4.51 -9.21
N LYS A 64 -10.36 -3.62 -10.01
CA LYS A 64 -10.73 -2.20 -10.08
C LYS A 64 -12.18 -2.00 -10.49
N ASN A 65 -12.62 -2.73 -11.52
CA ASN A 65 -14.00 -2.64 -12.00
C ASN A 65 -15.01 -3.09 -10.95
N ASN A 66 -14.71 -4.15 -10.20
CA ASN A 66 -15.56 -4.62 -9.11
C ASN A 66 -15.65 -3.61 -7.97
N ILE A 67 -14.53 -2.97 -7.60
CA ILE A 67 -14.51 -1.91 -6.59
C ILE A 67 -15.36 -0.73 -7.07
N LYS A 68 -15.14 -0.27 -8.30
CA LYS A 68 -15.89 0.85 -8.90
C LYS A 68 -17.41 0.61 -8.88
N LYS A 69 -17.85 -0.60 -9.27
CA LYS A 69 -19.27 -0.98 -9.23
C LYS A 69 -19.87 -1.02 -7.82
N LYS A 70 -19.06 -1.25 -6.78
CA LYS A 70 -19.54 -1.30 -5.38
C LYS A 70 -19.67 0.09 -4.73
N ILE A 71 -18.98 1.08 -5.27
CA ILE A 71 -18.95 2.45 -4.73
C ILE A 71 -19.85 3.43 -5.52
N GLU A 72 -20.32 3.01 -6.70
CA GLU A 72 -21.37 3.69 -7.51
C GLU A 72 -22.77 3.27 -7.04
#